data_AF-A0A1B6LGI9-F1
#
_entry.id   AF-A0A1B6LGI9-F1
#
_cell.length_a   1.000
_cell.length_b   1.000
_cell.length_c   1.000
_cell.angle_alpha   90.00
_cell.angle_beta   90.00
_cell.angle_gamma   90.00
#
_symmetry.space_group_name_H-M   'P 1'
#
loop_
_entity.id
_entity.type
_entity.pdbx_description
1 polymer ?
#
loop_
_entity_poly.entity_id
_entity_poly.type
_entity_poly.pdbx_seq_one_letter_code
_entity_poly.pdbx_strand_id
1 'polypeptide(L)'
;MLIEITSAAEFLVRLLEGQHQVKKLNEAQLALFKGSLINLLKARYHNHWFPEYPNKGSAYRCIRINRKMDPIVAQACSATGFSSNCLRALFPHELTLWIDPEEVSYRFGENGSICVLYEKATKTEIPTVIPPPRQSPDLYLDPRQMETIDPMTDFYY
;
A
#
# COMPACT_ATOMS: atom_id res chain seq x y z
N MET A 1 -0.56 -5.30 12.55
CA MET A 1 0.63 -4.68 13.19
C MET A 1 1.95 -5.41 12.92
N LEU A 2 2.10 -6.70 13.27
CA LEU A 2 3.40 -7.37 13.18
C LEU A 2 3.91 -7.49 11.74
N ILE A 3 3.03 -7.77 10.79
CA ILE A 3 3.38 -7.91 9.37
C ILE A 3 3.92 -6.58 8.85
N GLU A 4 3.18 -5.50 9.10
CA GLU A 4 3.48 -4.13 8.67
C GLU A 4 4.81 -3.64 9.26
N ILE A 5 5.02 -3.85 10.57
CA ILE A 5 6.29 -3.53 11.24
C ILE A 5 7.45 -4.35 10.64
N THR A 6 7.23 -5.64 10.37
CA THR A 6 8.28 -6.52 9.82
C THR A 6 8.64 -6.10 8.39
N SER A 7 7.64 -5.82 7.54
CA SER A 7 7.83 -5.31 6.18
C SER A 7 8.65 -4.02 6.19
N ALA A 8 8.30 -3.07 7.06
CA ALA A 8 9.04 -1.83 7.25
C ALA A 8 10.50 -2.07 7.70
N ALA A 9 10.71 -2.94 8.69
CA ALA A 9 12.05 -3.26 9.19
C ALA A 9 12.92 -3.91 8.11
N GLU A 10 12.36 -4.84 7.33
CA GLU A 10 13.07 -5.46 6.20
C GLU A 10 13.41 -4.47 5.10
N PHE A 11 12.52 -3.53 4.80
CA PHE A 11 12.81 -2.48 3.85
C PHE A 11 13.99 -1.61 4.31
N LEU A 12 14.04 -1.22 5.59
CA LEU A 12 15.18 -0.47 6.11
C LEU A 12 16.49 -1.28 6.12
N VAL A 13 16.44 -2.59 6.37
CA VAL A 13 17.59 -3.49 6.21
C VAL A 13 18.10 -3.48 4.77
N ARG A 14 17.21 -3.63 3.78
CA ARG A 14 17.59 -3.61 2.35
C ARG A 14 18.26 -2.29 1.94
N LEU A 15 17.81 -1.16 2.51
CA LEU A 15 18.48 0.14 2.29
C LEU A 15 19.91 0.16 2.85
N LEU A 16 20.13 -0.45 4.02
CA LEU A 16 21.47 -0.57 4.62
C LEU A 16 22.38 -1.53 3.84
N GLU A 17 21.82 -2.56 3.21
CA GLU A 17 22.55 -3.55 2.42
C GLU A 17 22.98 -3.03 1.04
N GLY A 18 22.14 -2.23 0.39
CA GLY A 18 22.31 -1.78 -1.00
C GLY A 18 23.36 -0.71 -1.22
N GLN A 19 23.97 -0.15 -0.17
CA GLN A 19 25.00 0.88 -0.30
C GLN A 19 26.39 0.26 -0.43
N HIS A 20 26.90 0.19 -1.66
CA HIS A 20 28.16 -0.49 -2.01
C HIS A 20 29.44 0.25 -1.60
N GLN A 21 29.35 1.49 -1.12
CA GLN A 21 30.51 2.41 -1.02
C GLN A 21 31.01 2.66 0.41
N VAL A 22 30.33 2.14 1.44
CA VAL A 22 30.67 2.40 2.87
C VAL A 22 30.68 1.08 3.63
N LYS A 23 31.54 0.99 4.66
CA LYS A 23 31.74 -0.17 5.54
C LYS A 23 30.42 -0.92 5.81
N LYS A 24 30.26 -2.08 5.17
CA LYS A 24 29.01 -2.84 5.15
C LYS A 24 28.74 -3.46 6.52
N LEU A 25 27.51 -3.34 7.00
CA LEU A 25 27.04 -4.15 8.12
C LEU A 25 27.07 -5.63 7.71
N ASN A 26 27.54 -6.50 8.60
CA ASN A 26 27.46 -7.94 8.37
C ASN A 26 26.04 -8.46 8.67
N GLU A 27 25.75 -9.70 8.28
CA GLU A 27 24.43 -10.31 8.45
C GLU A 27 23.98 -10.34 9.92
N ALA A 28 24.88 -10.63 10.86
CA ALA A 28 24.57 -10.64 12.29
C ALA A 28 24.17 -9.24 12.78
N GLN A 29 24.84 -8.17 12.32
CA GLN A 29 24.53 -6.80 12.66
C GLN A 29 23.20 -6.34 12.05
N LEU A 30 22.91 -6.74 10.81
CA LEU A 30 21.62 -6.47 10.16
C LEU A 30 20.48 -7.19 10.89
N ALA A 31 20.70 -8.42 11.35
CA ALA A 31 19.75 -9.16 12.17
C ALA A 31 19.51 -8.49 13.54
N LEU A 32 20.56 -8.01 14.20
CA LEU A 32 20.45 -7.24 15.45
C LEU A 32 19.67 -5.94 15.25
N PHE A 33 19.97 -5.20 14.18
CA PHE A 33 19.22 -4.00 13.81
C PHE A 33 17.73 -4.31 13.60
N LYS A 34 17.42 -5.31 12.75
CA LYS A 34 16.03 -5.72 12.45
C LYS A 34 15.27 -6.10 13.72
N GLY A 35 15.85 -6.97 14.54
CA GLY A 35 15.22 -7.43 15.79
C GLY A 35 14.99 -6.30 16.78
N SER A 36 15.98 -5.42 16.96
CA SER A 36 15.86 -4.25 17.83
C SER A 36 14.76 -3.31 17.35
N LEU A 37 14.74 -2.99 16.05
CA LEU A 37 13.75 -2.11 15.46
C LEU A 37 12.32 -2.64 15.61
N ILE A 38 12.09 -3.92 15.32
CA ILE A 38 10.77 -4.54 15.48
C ILE A 38 10.26 -4.40 16.92
N ASN A 39 11.11 -4.66 17.90
CA ASN A 39 10.73 -4.57 19.32
C ASN A 39 10.40 -3.13 19.73
N LEU A 40 11.22 -2.16 19.31
CA LEU A 40 11.00 -0.74 19.60
C LEU A 40 9.71 -0.22 18.97
N LEU A 41 9.44 -0.58 17.71
CA LEU A 41 8.22 -0.17 17.00
C LEU A 41 6.97 -0.79 17.63
N LYS A 42 7.01 -2.08 17.99
CA LYS A 42 5.90 -2.74 18.70
C LYS A 42 5.55 -2.02 20.00
N ALA A 43 6.56 -1.71 20.82
CA ALA A 43 6.37 -0.99 22.07
C ALA A 43 5.80 0.41 21.83
N ARG A 44 6.36 1.14 20.85
CA ARG A 44 5.93 2.51 20.55
C ARG A 44 4.50 2.59 20.01
N TYR A 45 4.08 1.60 19.21
CA TYR A 45 2.79 1.62 18.52
C TYR A 45 1.65 0.99 19.32
N HIS A 46 1.95 0.33 20.45
CA HIS A 46 0.97 -0.43 21.25
C HIS A 46 -0.35 0.32 21.51
N ASN A 47 -0.28 1.59 21.93
CA ASN A 47 -1.47 2.43 22.22
C ASN A 47 -1.84 3.38 21.07
N HIS A 48 -1.21 3.22 19.91
CA HIS A 48 -1.37 4.08 18.75
C HIS A 48 -1.61 3.25 17.49
N TRP A 49 -2.28 2.11 17.61
CA TRP A 49 -2.61 1.22 16.49
C TRP A 49 -4.12 1.01 16.44
N PHE A 50 -4.78 1.50 15.38
CA PHE A 50 -6.25 1.51 15.26
C PHE A 50 -6.66 0.85 13.94
N PRO A 51 -6.83 -0.48 13.88
CA PRO A 51 -7.17 -1.18 12.63
C PRO A 51 -8.43 -0.66 11.95
N GLU A 52 -9.42 -0.23 12.72
CA GLU A 52 -10.70 0.29 12.23
C GLU A 52 -10.56 1.69 11.62
N TYR A 53 -9.50 2.41 11.98
CA TYR A 53 -9.20 3.76 11.48
C TYR A 53 -7.70 3.85 11.14
N PRO A 54 -7.23 3.23 10.04
CA PRO A 54 -5.80 3.10 9.75
C PRO A 54 -5.02 4.43 9.79
N ASN A 55 -5.62 5.50 9.29
CA ASN A 55 -5.02 6.84 9.27
C ASN A 55 -4.87 7.48 10.67
N LYS A 56 -5.63 7.03 11.67
CA LYS A 56 -5.57 7.58 13.03
C LYS A 56 -4.20 7.26 13.63
N GLY A 57 -3.45 8.29 14.00
CA GLY A 57 -2.10 8.15 14.55
C GLY A 57 -1.00 7.87 13.53
N SER A 58 -1.28 7.89 12.21
CA SER A 58 -0.27 7.65 11.17
C SER A 58 0.94 8.59 11.30
N ALA A 59 0.72 9.88 11.54
CA ALA A 59 1.82 10.84 11.78
C ALA A 59 2.71 10.49 12.99
N TYR A 60 2.15 9.88 14.04
CA TYR A 60 2.92 9.44 15.22
C TYR A 60 3.77 8.19 14.93
N ARG A 61 3.24 7.29 14.07
CA ARG A 61 3.92 6.07 13.59
C ARG A 61 4.84 6.31 12.39
N CYS A 62 4.83 7.51 11.84
CA CYS A 62 5.69 7.84 10.71
C CYS A 62 7.16 7.82 11.14
N ILE A 63 7.99 7.12 10.36
CA ILE A 63 9.45 7.21 10.45
C ILE A 63 9.91 8.26 9.45
N ARG A 64 10.70 9.24 9.92
CA ARG A 64 11.32 10.25 9.04
C ARG A 64 12.83 10.27 9.21
N ILE A 65 13.53 10.02 8.11
CA ILE A 65 14.98 10.13 8.02
C ILE A 65 15.29 11.26 7.03
N ASN A 66 15.85 12.35 7.52
CA ASN A 66 16.25 13.52 6.72
C ASN A 66 17.66 13.96 7.15
N ARG A 67 18.00 15.23 7.32
CA ARG A 67 19.29 15.61 7.94
C ARG A 67 19.55 14.92 9.29
N LYS A 68 18.51 14.45 9.98
CA LYS A 68 18.60 13.67 11.22
C LYS A 68 18.01 12.28 11.03
N MET A 69 18.54 11.32 11.78
CA MET A 69 17.95 9.99 11.89
C MET A 69 16.68 10.06 12.73
N ASP A 70 15.68 9.26 12.39
CA ASP A 70 14.54 9.00 13.27
C ASP A 70 15.03 8.45 14.62
N PRO A 71 14.52 8.91 15.77
CA PRO A 71 15.00 8.48 17.09
C PRO A 71 14.90 6.96 17.32
N ILE A 72 13.83 6.32 16.83
CA ILE A 72 13.64 4.87 17.00
C ILE A 72 14.64 4.10 16.13
N VAL A 73 14.86 4.58 14.89
CA VAL A 73 15.88 3.99 14.01
C VAL A 73 17.28 4.20 14.58
N ALA A 74 17.57 5.37 15.16
CA ALA A 74 18.85 5.65 15.82
C ALA A 74 19.07 4.76 17.05
N GLN A 75 18.02 4.48 17.82
CA GLN A 75 18.09 3.56 18.94
C GLN A 75 18.35 2.12 18.46
N ALA A 76 17.68 1.66 17.40
CA ALA A 76 17.94 0.36 16.79
C ALA A 76 19.37 0.23 16.24
N CYS A 77 19.92 1.30 15.64
CA CYS A 77 21.32 1.37 15.21
C CYS A 77 22.30 1.05 16.34
N SER A 78 22.01 1.51 17.55
CA SER A 78 22.90 1.34 18.71
C SER A 78 23.12 -0.13 19.06
N ALA A 79 22.18 -1.02 18.71
CA ALA A 79 22.32 -2.46 18.90
C ALA A 79 23.37 -3.12 17.96
N THR A 80 23.81 -2.42 16.91
CA THR A 80 24.77 -2.95 15.91
C THR A 80 26.23 -2.68 16.26
N GLY A 81 26.48 -1.85 17.29
CA GLY A 81 27.81 -1.33 17.62
C GLY A 81 28.28 -0.16 16.75
N PHE A 82 27.44 0.34 15.82
CA PHE A 82 27.72 1.55 15.04
C PHE A 82 26.97 2.77 15.56
N SER A 83 27.56 3.95 15.36
CA SER A 83 26.88 5.20 15.64
C SER A 83 25.76 5.45 14.64
N SER A 84 24.66 6.03 15.11
CA SER A 84 23.53 6.44 14.26
C SER A 84 23.96 7.41 13.15
N ASN A 85 24.95 8.27 13.41
CA ASN A 85 25.52 9.18 12.41
C ASN A 85 26.26 8.44 11.29
N CYS A 86 26.97 7.36 11.61
CA CYS A 86 27.64 6.53 10.60
C CYS A 86 26.60 5.84 9.71
N LEU A 87 25.59 5.22 10.31
CA LEU A 87 24.53 4.55 9.55
C LEU A 87 23.60 5.53 8.83
N ARG A 88 23.52 6.79 9.27
CA ARG A 88 22.77 7.83 8.56
C ARG A 88 23.26 7.98 7.13
N ALA A 89 24.56 7.94 6.87
CA ALA A 89 25.11 8.07 5.52
C ALA A 89 24.67 6.95 4.56
N LEU A 90 24.15 5.84 5.08
CA LEU A 90 23.66 4.70 4.28
C LEU A 90 22.20 4.85 3.87
N PHE A 91 21.42 5.71 4.54
CA PHE A 91 20.03 5.97 4.16
C PHE A 91 19.94 7.06 3.10
N PRO A 92 18.88 7.06 2.27
CA PRO A 92 18.55 8.16 1.37
C PRO A 92 18.56 9.53 2.08
N HIS A 93 18.85 10.59 1.32
CA HIS A 93 18.89 11.96 1.86
C HIS A 93 17.58 12.37 2.54
N GLU A 94 16.46 11.90 2.01
CA GLU A 94 15.17 12.04 2.65
C GLU A 94 14.30 10.83 2.38
N LEU A 95 13.80 10.25 3.47
CA LEU A 95 12.87 9.13 3.48
C LEU A 95 11.76 9.45 4.49
N THR A 96 10.52 9.29 4.06
CA THR A 96 9.34 9.23 4.91
C THR A 96 8.69 7.87 4.74
N LEU A 97 8.40 7.17 5.83
CA LEU A 97 7.83 5.82 5.85
C LEU A 97 6.64 5.79 6.80
N TRP A 98 5.48 5.45 6.27
CA TRP A 98 4.24 5.27 7.01
C TRP A 98 4.02 3.78 7.27
N ILE A 99 3.71 3.44 8.52
CA ILE A 99 3.49 2.07 8.97
C ILE A 99 2.12 2.06 9.64
N ASP A 100 1.11 1.75 8.84
CA ASP A 100 -0.29 1.87 9.21
C ASP A 100 -0.95 0.48 9.18
N PRO A 101 -2.10 0.29 9.86
CA PRO A 101 -2.86 -0.93 9.70
C PRO A 101 -3.15 -1.19 8.23
N GLU A 102 -2.84 -2.42 7.79
CA GLU A 102 -3.12 -2.90 6.42
C GLU A 102 -2.29 -2.25 5.30
N GLU A 103 -1.48 -1.22 5.57
CA GLU A 103 -0.62 -0.57 4.58
C GLU A 103 0.73 -0.14 5.15
N VAL A 104 1.80 -0.37 4.38
CA VAL A 104 3.10 0.27 4.58
C VAL A 104 3.46 0.98 3.29
N SER A 105 3.71 2.28 3.37
CA SER A 105 4.05 3.10 2.21
C SER A 105 5.20 4.04 2.52
N TYR A 106 5.93 4.47 1.50
CA TYR A 106 7.10 5.32 1.67
C TYR A 106 7.23 6.35 0.56
N ARG A 107 8.06 7.36 0.81
CA ARG A 107 8.45 8.39 -0.15
C ARG A 107 9.91 8.75 0.01
N PHE A 108 10.63 8.84 -1.10
CA PHE A 108 11.98 9.41 -1.14
C PHE A 108 11.91 10.89 -1.58
N GLY A 109 12.53 11.80 -0.82
CA GLY A 109 12.47 13.24 -1.10
C GLY A 109 11.14 13.90 -0.71
N GLU A 110 11.15 15.24 -0.57
CA GLU A 110 9.93 16.01 -0.25
C GLU A 110 8.89 15.91 -1.39
N ASN A 111 9.37 15.87 -2.64
CA ASN A 111 8.55 15.86 -3.86
C ASN A 111 8.48 14.47 -4.54
N GLY A 112 8.88 13.41 -3.85
CA GLY A 112 8.81 12.06 -4.42
C GLY A 112 7.40 11.52 -4.52
N SER A 113 7.21 10.52 -5.39
CA SER A 113 5.98 9.72 -5.40
C SER A 113 5.89 8.86 -4.15
N ILE A 114 4.65 8.62 -3.69
CA ILE A 114 4.38 7.63 -2.65
C ILE A 114 4.36 6.24 -3.30
N CYS A 115 5.10 5.31 -2.72
CA CYS A 115 5.15 3.92 -3.15
C CYS A 115 4.62 3.03 -2.03
N VAL A 116 3.79 2.05 -2.39
CA VAL A 116 3.27 1.05 -1.45
C VAL A 116 4.27 -0.10 -1.36
N LEU A 117 4.72 -0.38 -0.14
CA LEU A 117 5.61 -1.50 0.20
C LEU A 117 4.82 -2.75 0.59
N TYR A 118 3.72 -2.55 1.32
CA TYR A 118 2.79 -3.60 1.73
C TYR A 118 1.38 -3.06 1.69
N GLU A 119 0.46 -3.87 1.21
CA GLU A 119 -0.98 -3.61 1.28
C GLU A 119 -1.68 -4.95 1.50
N LYS A 120 -2.57 -5.00 2.49
CA LYS A 120 -3.40 -6.19 2.70
C LYS A 120 -4.44 -6.25 1.59
N ALA A 121 -4.43 -7.33 0.81
CA ALA A 121 -5.44 -7.56 -0.19
C ALA A 121 -6.85 -7.51 0.44
N THR A 122 -7.67 -6.56 0.03
CA THR A 122 -9.10 -6.62 0.30
C THR A 122 -9.66 -7.80 -0.50
N LYS A 123 -10.30 -8.76 0.18
CA LYS A 123 -11.26 -9.62 -0.52
C LYS A 123 -12.34 -8.67 -1.02
N THR A 124 -12.26 -8.27 -2.28
CA THR A 124 -13.41 -7.71 -2.97
C THR A 124 -14.43 -8.84 -3.00
N GLU A 125 -15.34 -8.86 -2.02
CA GLU A 125 -16.62 -9.51 -2.23
C GLU A 125 -17.26 -8.75 -3.38
N ILE A 126 -17.05 -9.24 -4.61
CA ILE A 126 -17.85 -8.85 -5.74
C ILE A 126 -19.26 -9.25 -5.31
N PRO A 127 -20.23 -8.33 -5.13
CA PRO A 127 -21.60 -8.74 -4.95
C PRO A 127 -21.94 -9.49 -6.23
N THR A 128 -22.10 -10.81 -6.14
CA THR A 128 -22.70 -11.60 -7.20
C THR A 128 -24.17 -11.21 -7.26
N VAL A 129 -24.45 -10.02 -7.81
CA VAL A 129 -25.73 -9.73 -8.41
C VAL A 129 -25.79 -10.65 -9.61
N ILE A 130 -26.30 -11.86 -9.40
CA ILE A 130 -26.78 -12.70 -10.49
C ILE A 130 -27.86 -11.87 -11.14
N PRO A 131 -27.68 -11.35 -12.39
CA PRO A 131 -28.76 -10.66 -13.05
C PRO A 131 -29.92 -11.66 -13.17
N PRO A 132 -31.17 -11.24 -12.88
CA PRO A 132 -32.31 -12.12 -13.11
C PRO A 132 -32.29 -12.58 -14.57
N PRO A 133 -32.72 -13.83 -14.86
CA PRO A 133 -32.76 -14.34 -16.21
C PRO A 133 -33.50 -13.33 -17.09
N ARG A 134 -32.82 -12.87 -18.15
CA ARG A 134 -33.34 -11.94 -19.12
C ARG A 134 -34.61 -12.56 -19.70
N GLN A 135 -35.79 -12.06 -19.34
CA GLN A 135 -37.02 -12.45 -20.02
C GLN A 135 -36.84 -12.08 -21.49
N SER A 136 -37.07 -13.05 -22.37
CA SER A 136 -37.06 -12.85 -23.81
C SER A 136 -37.96 -11.66 -24.17
N PRO A 137 -37.57 -10.79 -25.11
CA PRO A 137 -38.48 -9.75 -25.55
C PRO A 137 -39.66 -10.42 -26.25
N ASP A 138 -40.84 -10.32 -25.65
CA ASP A 138 -42.08 -10.55 -26.36
C ASP A 138 -42.10 -9.63 -27.59
N LEU A 139 -42.22 -10.25 -28.76
CA LEU A 139 -42.43 -9.58 -30.04
C LEU A 139 -43.78 -8.85 -29.99
N TYR A 140 -43.80 -7.65 -29.43
CA TYR A 140 -44.89 -6.70 -29.67
C TYR A 140 -44.76 -6.22 -31.12
N LEU A 141 -45.48 -6.90 -32.02
CA LEU A 141 -45.80 -6.37 -33.34
C LEU A 141 -46.56 -5.05 -33.15
N ASP A 142 -46.05 -3.97 -33.76
CA ASP A 142 -46.68 -2.65 -33.77
C ASP A 142 -48.00 -2.74 -34.56
N PRO A 143 -49.16 -2.43 -33.97
CA PRO A 143 -50.45 -2.42 -34.66
C PRO A 143 -50.53 -1.44 -35.85
N ARG A 144 -49.53 -0.55 -36.02
CA ARG A 144 -49.48 0.43 -37.11
C ARG A 144 -48.87 -0.11 -38.41
N GLN A 145 -48.45 -1.38 -38.46
CA GLN A 145 -47.95 -2.02 -39.69
C GLN A 145 -48.99 -2.88 -40.43
N MET A 146 -50.28 -2.77 -40.09
CA MET A 146 -51.32 -3.33 -40.98
C MET A 146 -51.49 -2.40 -42.19
N GLU A 147 -50.83 -2.73 -43.29
CA GLU A 147 -51.12 -2.13 -44.59
C GLU A 147 -52.61 -2.32 -44.91
N THR A 148 -53.30 -1.21 -45.17
CA THR A 148 -54.64 -1.20 -45.73
C THR A 148 -54.54 -1.67 -47.19
N ILE A 149 -55.13 -2.84 -47.46
CA ILE A 149 -55.34 -3.32 -48.83
C ILE A 149 -56.30 -2.34 -49.52
N ASP A 150 -55.79 -1.58 -50.49
CA ASP A 150 -56.57 -0.67 -51.31
C ASP A 150 -57.45 -1.47 -52.30
N PRO A 151 -58.79 -1.36 -52.24
CA PRO A 151 -59.65 -2.02 -53.19
C PRO A 151 -59.91 -1.07 -54.35
N MET A 152 -59.11 -1.14 -55.41
CA MET A 152 -59.47 -0.88 -56.83
C MET A 152 -58.25 -0.45 -57.65
N THR A 153 -57.59 -1.41 -58.27
CA THR A 153 -57.03 -1.24 -59.61
C THR A 153 -56.98 -2.60 -60.30
N ASP A 154 -58.12 -3.02 -60.85
CA ASP A 154 -58.13 -3.69 -62.15
C ASP A 154 -58.19 -2.58 -63.20
N PHE A 155 -57.29 -2.61 -64.19
CA PHE A 155 -57.63 -2.66 -65.62
C PHE A 155 -56.53 -2.08 -66.56
N TYR A 156 -56.15 -2.94 -67.51
CA TYR A 156 -55.63 -2.70 -68.87
C TYR A 156 -54.11 -2.57 -69.15
N TYR A 157 -53.69 -3.56 -69.97
CA TYR A 157 -52.49 -3.78 -70.79
C TYR A 157 -51.23 -4.36 -70.14
#